data_AF-A0AAV8YWJ0-F1
#
_entry.id   AF-A0AAV8YWJ0-F1
#
_cell.length_a   1.000
_cell.length_b   1.000
_cell.length_c   1.000
_cell.angle_alpha   90.00
_cell.angle_beta   90.00
_cell.angle_gamma   90.00
#
_symmetry.space_group_name_H-M   'P 1'
#
loop_
_entity.id
_entity.type
_entity.pdbx_description
1 polymer ?
#
loop_
_entity_poly.entity_id
_entity_poly.type
_entity_poly.pdbx_seq_one_letter_code
_entity_poly.pdbx_strand_id
1 'polypeptide(L)'
;MRIKMSKRKGMEESDRLTRIAIVNADKCKPKRCRQECKKSCPVVRMGKLCIEVLPNSKIASISEELCIGCGICVKVSELKTT
;
A
#
# COMPACT_ATOMS: atom_id res chain seq x y z
N MET A 1 -13.81 12.12 35.48
CA MET A 1 -13.93 12.02 34.01
C MET A 1 -12.73 12.71 33.37
N ARG A 2 -11.75 11.97 32.83
CA ARG A 2 -10.65 12.54 32.04
C ARG A 2 -10.76 11.99 30.62
N ILE A 3 -11.37 12.77 29.75
CA ILE A 3 -11.43 12.52 28.31
C ILE A 3 -10.02 12.77 27.75
N LYS A 4 -9.21 11.72 27.58
CA LYS A 4 -8.02 11.82 26.73
C LYS A 4 -8.44 11.60 25.29
N MET A 5 -8.78 12.69 24.59
CA MET A 5 -8.82 12.70 23.13
C MET A 5 -7.37 12.58 22.65
N SER A 6 -6.93 11.34 22.41
CA SER A 6 -5.64 11.05 21.80
C SER A 6 -5.61 11.67 20.40
N LYS A 7 -4.77 12.69 20.25
CA LYS A 7 -4.41 13.39 19.01
C LYS A 7 -4.45 12.47 17.79
N ARG A 8 -5.38 12.73 16.85
CA ARG A 8 -5.26 12.30 15.46
C ARG A 8 -4.16 13.14 14.81
N LYS A 9 -2.92 12.69 14.84
CA LYS A 9 -1.81 13.25 14.07
C LYS A 9 -1.38 12.21 13.04
N GLY A 10 -1.43 12.56 11.75
CA GLY A 10 -0.97 11.66 10.69
C GLY A 10 -1.42 12.11 9.30
N MET A 11 -1.10 13.34 8.94
CA MET A 11 -1.03 13.76 7.53
C MET A 11 0.15 14.74 7.48
N GLU A 12 1.35 14.16 7.50
CA GLU A 12 2.59 14.92 7.34
C GLU A 12 2.91 15.03 5.86
N GLU A 13 3.38 16.21 5.51
CA GLU A 13 3.57 16.77 4.17
C GLU A 13 4.57 15.96 3.35
N SER A 14 4.23 15.76 2.07
CA SER A 14 4.98 14.95 1.11
C SER A 14 6.35 15.56 0.82
N ASP A 15 7.39 15.06 1.48
CA ASP A 15 8.77 15.26 1.02
C ASP A 15 8.91 14.61 -0.37
N ARG A 16 9.40 15.39 -1.33
CA ARG A 16 9.33 15.18 -2.79
C ARG A 16 10.26 14.08 -3.31
N LEU A 17 10.21 12.91 -2.69
CA LEU A 17 10.82 11.68 -3.19
C LEU A 17 9.67 10.76 -3.59
N THR A 18 9.35 10.75 -4.88
CA THR A 18 8.39 9.81 -5.47
C THR A 18 8.96 8.39 -5.33
N ARG A 19 8.81 7.80 -4.13
CA ARG A 19 9.23 6.42 -3.87
C ARG A 19 8.22 5.49 -4.49
N ILE A 20 8.64 4.86 -5.58
CA ILE A 20 7.80 3.99 -6.39
C ILE A 20 7.92 2.56 -5.86
N ALA A 21 6.79 1.87 -5.80
CA ALA A 21 6.74 0.45 -5.48
C ALA A 21 6.57 -0.35 -6.77
N ILE A 22 7.49 -1.27 -7.03
CA ILE A 22 7.49 -2.17 -8.19
C ILE A 22 7.12 -3.57 -7.73
N VAL A 23 6.18 -4.19 -8.43
CA VAL A 23 5.74 -5.56 -8.17
C VAL A 23 6.64 -6.51 -8.96
N ASN A 24 7.25 -7.48 -8.28
CA ASN A 24 7.96 -8.55 -8.97
C ASN A 24 6.97 -9.65 -9.36
N ALA A 25 6.83 -9.91 -10.66
CA ALA A 25 5.86 -10.87 -11.20
C ALA A 25 6.14 -12.33 -10.78
N ASP A 26 7.40 -12.71 -10.56
CA ASP A 26 7.76 -14.09 -10.15
C ASP A 26 7.38 -14.40 -8.70
N LYS A 27 7.44 -13.37 -7.84
CA LYS A 27 7.17 -13.47 -6.41
C LYS A 27 5.72 -13.15 -6.06
N CYS A 28 5.07 -12.27 -6.83
CA CYS A 28 3.69 -11.88 -6.58
C CYS A 28 2.74 -13.05 -6.88
N LYS A 29 2.15 -13.64 -5.83
CA LYS A 29 1.18 -14.73 -5.95
C LYS A 29 -0.12 -14.34 -5.23
N PRO A 30 -1.02 -13.56 -5.88
CA PRO A 30 -2.23 -13.03 -5.26
C PRO A 30 -3.21 -14.11 -4.77
N LYS A 31 -3.18 -15.31 -5.37
CA LYS A 31 -3.91 -16.49 -4.87
C LYS A 31 -3.43 -16.97 -3.49
N ARG A 32 -2.13 -16.82 -3.19
CA ARG A 32 -1.53 -17.26 -1.91
C ARG A 32 -1.49 -16.14 -0.88
N CYS A 33 -1.21 -14.89 -1.29
CA CYS A 33 -1.07 -13.75 -0.37
C CYS A 33 -2.40 -13.11 0.07
N ARG A 34 -3.55 -13.64 -0.38
CA ARG A 34 -4.89 -13.14 -0.02
C ARG A 34 -5.07 -11.61 -0.15
N GLN A 35 -4.32 -10.99 -1.06
CA GLN A 35 -4.35 -9.55 -1.36
C GLN A 35 -4.03 -8.66 -0.15
N GLU A 36 -3.12 -9.10 0.73
CA GLU A 36 -2.74 -8.34 1.91
C GLU A 36 -2.12 -6.96 1.59
N CYS A 37 -1.49 -6.79 0.43
CA CYS A 37 -1.01 -5.50 -0.06
C CYS A 37 -2.13 -4.45 -0.14
N LYS A 38 -3.28 -4.83 -0.72
CA LYS A 38 -4.47 -3.98 -0.84
C LYS A 38 -5.06 -3.63 0.53
N LYS A 39 -5.10 -4.60 1.45
CA LYS A 39 -5.62 -4.41 2.81
C LYS A 39 -4.69 -3.58 3.70
N SER A 40 -3.40 -3.61 3.46
CA SER A 40 -2.39 -2.91 4.27
C SER A 40 -2.13 -1.49 3.79
N CYS A 41 -2.39 -1.20 2.52
CA CYS A 41 -2.16 0.12 1.95
C CYS A 41 -3.08 1.17 2.62
N PRO A 42 -2.54 2.21 3.26
CA PRO A 42 -3.35 3.25 3.90
C PRO A 42 -4.18 4.02 2.88
N VAL A 43 -3.65 4.26 1.67
CA VAL A 43 -4.34 4.96 0.59
C VAL A 43 -5.58 4.18 0.11
N VAL A 44 -5.48 2.85 0.07
CA VAL A 44 -6.63 1.99 -0.25
C VAL A 44 -7.65 1.98 0.88
N ARG A 45 -7.20 1.94 2.14
CA ARG A 45 -8.11 2.08 3.30
C ARG A 45 -8.85 3.41 3.32
N MET A 46 -8.26 4.46 2.77
CA MET A 46 -8.91 5.76 2.61
C MET A 46 -9.94 5.81 1.47
N GLY A 47 -10.08 4.72 0.69
CA GLY A 47 -11.07 4.61 -0.39
C GLY A 47 -10.53 4.95 -1.79
N LYS A 48 -9.22 5.14 -1.95
CA LYS A 48 -8.60 5.38 -3.27
C LYS A 48 -8.08 4.08 -3.88
N LEU A 49 -8.06 3.99 -5.20
CA LEU A 49 -7.60 2.80 -5.94
C LEU A 49 -6.08 2.83 -6.17
N CYS A 50 -5.29 2.81 -5.10
CA CYS A 50 -3.82 2.82 -5.20
C CYS A 50 -3.24 1.44 -5.58
N ILE A 51 -3.84 0.35 -5.10
CA ILE A 51 -3.41 -1.01 -5.45
C ILE A 51 -4.61 -1.79 -5.98
N GLU A 52 -4.50 -2.26 -7.21
CA GLU A 52 -5.46 -3.13 -7.85
C GLU A 52 -4.90 -4.55 -7.93
N VAL A 53 -5.66 -5.50 -7.37
CA VAL A 53 -5.28 -6.91 -7.39
C VAL A 53 -6.55 -7.75 -7.40
N LEU A 54 -6.66 -8.64 -8.37
CA LEU A 54 -7.72 -9.65 -8.42
C LEU A 54 -7.13 -11.02 -8.07
N PRO A 55 -7.95 -11.95 -7.53
CA PRO A 55 -7.49 -13.30 -7.23
C PRO A 55 -7.11 -14.09 -8.49
N ASN A 56 -7.61 -13.68 -9.66
CA ASN A 56 -7.27 -14.27 -10.96
C ASN A 56 -6.11 -13.56 -11.66
N SER A 57 -5.67 -12.40 -11.17
CA SER A 57 -4.54 -11.69 -11.75
C SER A 57 -3.24 -12.46 -11.49
N LYS A 58 -2.30 -12.36 -12.43
CA LYS A 58 -0.95 -12.89 -12.23
C LYS A 58 -0.14 -11.98 -11.30
N ILE A 59 -0.37 -10.66 -11.36
CA ILE A 59 0.36 -9.65 -10.60
C ILE A 59 -0.60 -8.62 -10.00
N ALA A 60 -0.15 -7.89 -8.99
CA ALA A 60 -0.81 -6.69 -8.49
C ALA A 60 -0.34 -5.46 -9.30
N SER A 61 -1.25 -4.55 -9.58
CA SER A 61 -0.98 -3.26 -10.22
C SER A 61 -0.99 -2.15 -9.18
N ILE A 62 -0.03 -1.24 -9.25
CA ILE A 62 0.09 -0.11 -8.31
C ILE A 62 0.01 1.18 -9.12
N SER A 63 -0.88 2.08 -8.70
CA SER A 63 -1.05 3.40 -9.31
C SER A 63 -0.02 4.37 -8.72
N GLU A 64 0.97 4.76 -9.52
CA GLU A 64 2.07 5.62 -9.10
C GLU A 64 1.60 7.01 -8.65
N GLU A 65 0.58 7.57 -9.32
CA GLU A 65 -0.02 8.87 -9.00
C GLU A 65 -0.67 8.92 -7.60
N LEU A 66 -1.13 7.78 -7.08
CA LEU A 66 -1.79 7.66 -5.77
C LEU A 66 -0.85 7.12 -4.69
N CYS A 67 0.29 6.54 -5.08
CA CYS A 67 1.21 5.91 -4.16
C CYS A 67 2.07 6.97 -3.47
N ILE A 68 1.93 7.06 -2.14
CA ILE A 68 2.71 7.99 -1.31
C ILE A 68 4.06 7.42 -0.83
N GLY A 69 4.45 6.23 -1.30
CA GLY A 69 5.72 5.62 -0.90
C GLY A 69 5.79 5.14 0.56
N CYS A 70 4.66 4.83 1.20
CA CYS A 70 4.61 4.44 2.62
C CYS A 70 5.39 3.16 2.99
N GLY A 71 5.73 2.30 2.01
CA GLY A 71 6.53 1.08 2.22
C GLY A 71 5.85 -0.04 3.02
N ILE A 72 4.62 0.16 3.51
CA ILE A 72 3.91 -0.83 4.34
C ILE A 72 3.59 -2.10 3.55
N CYS A 73 3.23 -1.95 2.28
CA CYS A 73 2.89 -3.07 1.41
C CYS A 73 4.09 -4.00 1.12
N VAL A 74 5.33 -3.50 1.14
CA VAL A 74 6.58 -4.28 0.95
C VAL A 74 6.90 -5.19 2.13
N LYS A 75 6.52 -4.76 3.34
CA LYS A 75 6.79 -5.56 4.55
C LYS A 75 5.85 -6.75 4.68
N VAL A 76 4.64 -6.61 4.14
CA VAL A 76 3.57 -7.62 4.22
C VAL A 76 3.57 -8.53 3.00
N SER A 77 4.02 -8.04 1.85
CA SER A 77 4.08 -8.80 0.60
C SER A 77 5.40 -8.53 -0.10
N GLU A 78 5.94 -9.49 -0.87
CA GLU A 78 7.22 -9.39 -1.60
C GLU A 78 7.20 -8.39 -2.77
N LEU A 79 6.65 -7.20 -2.56
CA LEU A 79 6.81 -6.04 -3.43
C LEU A 79 8.19 -5.45 -3.20
N LYS A 80 8.85 -4.90 -4.22
CA LYS A 80 10.11 -4.17 -4.06
C LYS A 80 9.78 -2.68 -4.11
N THR A 81 10.28 -1.89 -3.16
CA THR A 81 10.31 -0.42 -3.29
C THR A 81 11.67 -0.01 -3.86
N THR A 82 11.67 0.89 -4.82
CA THR A 82 12.86 1.58 -5.33
C THR A 82 12.91 3.00 -4.80
#